data_AF-A0A3S0BA51-F1
#
_entry.id   AF-A0A3S0BA51-F1
#
_cell.length_a   1.000
_cell.length_b   1.000
_cell.length_c   1.000
_cell.angle_alpha   90.00
_cell.angle_beta   90.00
_cell.angle_gamma   90.00
#
_symmetry.space_group_name_H-M   'P 1'
#
loop_
_entity.id
_entity.type
_entity.pdbx_description
1 polymer ?
#
loop_
_entity_poly.entity_id
_entity_poly.type
_entity_poly.pdbx_seq_one_letter_code
_entity_poly.pdbx_strand_id
1 'polypeptide(L)'
;MISTIPARSGPHCCDWRRNGDCVSWALLPPRAAAMTASDPGSLPEGAGTAADALPARVPVAVLMERVPVSGNRWIDHRWQCAAVLVGDPASASAAPAIIDDGHGRELRIWRGLTLQLWPDEAESYRHNLDGTQPGLFVATRPGADGAPEPFLVSACGDHASALEEMSEAVHRVALPPGLMPWLEAWIAAYWKPEPRRKRQRTDWKEGGGPGPQS
;
A
#
# COMPACT_ATOMS: atom_id res chain seq x y z
N MET A 1 37.82 5.51 -46.04
CA MET A 1 37.39 4.09 -46.00
C MET A 1 36.70 3.89 -44.66
N ILE A 2 35.37 4.04 -44.60
CA ILE A 2 34.38 2.94 -44.64
C ILE A 2 34.55 2.08 -43.37
N SER A 3 33.86 2.41 -42.27
CA SER A 3 32.49 1.98 -41.91
C SER A 3 32.36 0.45 -41.87
N THR A 4 32.03 -0.11 -40.70
CA THR A 4 30.93 -1.09 -40.53
C THR A 4 30.70 -1.36 -39.04
N ILE A 5 29.54 -0.91 -38.55
CA ILE A 5 28.65 -1.52 -37.53
C ILE A 5 27.45 -2.01 -38.38
N PRO A 6 26.85 -3.22 -38.21
CA PRO A 6 25.98 -3.47 -37.06
C PRO A 6 25.74 -4.94 -36.63
N ALA A 7 25.20 -5.11 -35.41
CA ALA A 7 24.02 -5.96 -35.19
C ALA A 7 23.39 -5.67 -33.81
N ARG A 8 22.09 -5.34 -33.84
CA ARG A 8 21.16 -5.29 -32.71
C ARG A 8 20.70 -6.70 -32.34
N SER A 9 20.49 -6.94 -31.06
CA SER A 9 19.39 -7.79 -30.54
C SER A 9 19.26 -7.61 -29.03
N GLY A 10 18.19 -6.96 -28.57
CA GLY A 10 17.66 -7.15 -27.21
C GLY A 10 16.50 -8.16 -27.24
N PRO A 11 15.62 -8.21 -26.22
CA PRO A 11 15.86 -8.20 -24.79
C PRO A 11 15.51 -9.58 -24.19
N HIS A 12 16.33 -10.11 -23.28
CA HIS A 12 15.96 -11.31 -22.51
C HIS A 12 14.99 -10.93 -21.40
N CYS A 13 13.71 -11.17 -21.66
CA CYS A 13 12.66 -11.25 -20.67
C CYS A 13 12.80 -12.61 -19.96
N CYS A 14 13.17 -12.61 -18.68
CA CYS A 14 13.20 -13.82 -17.88
C CYS A 14 11.77 -14.25 -17.54
N ASP A 15 11.35 -15.28 -18.25
CA ASP A 15 10.17 -16.12 -18.07
C ASP A 15 10.23 -16.84 -16.70
N TRP A 16 9.50 -16.34 -15.69
CA TRP A 16 9.32 -17.02 -14.41
C TRP A 16 7.94 -17.67 -14.35
N ARG A 17 7.73 -18.68 -15.20
CA ARG A 17 6.62 -19.62 -15.07
C ARG A 17 7.05 -21.03 -15.51
N ARG A 18 7.72 -21.76 -14.61
CA ARG A 18 7.75 -23.23 -14.66
C ARG A 18 8.22 -23.81 -13.32
N ASN A 19 7.58 -24.92 -12.93
CA ASN A 19 7.64 -25.66 -11.66
C ASN A 19 6.59 -25.14 -10.67
N GLY A 20 5.38 -25.71 -10.57
CA GLY A 20 5.01 -27.09 -10.81
C GLY A 20 5.29 -27.93 -9.57
N ASP A 21 4.58 -27.63 -8.48
CA ASP A 21 4.29 -28.63 -7.46
C ASP A 21 2.83 -28.48 -7.02
N CYS A 22 2.10 -29.52 -7.37
CA CYS A 22 0.69 -29.74 -7.15
C CYS A 22 0.61 -30.64 -5.92
N VAL A 23 0.12 -30.12 -4.79
CA VAL A 23 -0.21 -30.98 -3.65
C VAL A 23 -1.72 -30.89 -3.44
N SER A 24 -2.37 -31.96 -3.88
CA SER A 24 -3.81 -32.19 -3.87
C SER A 24 -4.39 -32.21 -2.45
N TRP A 25 -5.61 -31.70 -2.36
CA TRP A 25 -6.58 -31.90 -1.29
C TRP A 25 -6.78 -33.37 -0.91
N ALA A 26 -6.93 -33.65 0.39
CA ALA A 26 -8.10 -34.31 0.99
C ALA A 26 -7.80 -34.74 2.44
N LEU A 27 -8.74 -34.47 3.35
CA LEU A 27 -9.42 -35.46 4.21
C LEU A 27 -10.08 -34.76 5.41
N LEU A 28 -11.42 -34.82 5.48
CA LEU A 28 -12.28 -35.19 6.63
C LEU A 28 -13.76 -34.73 6.41
N PRO A 29 -14.76 -35.36 7.07
CA PRO A 29 -15.84 -36.14 6.44
C PRO A 29 -17.19 -35.40 6.27
N PRO A 30 -18.15 -36.00 5.54
CA PRO A 30 -19.51 -35.46 5.40
C PRO A 30 -20.38 -35.88 6.58
N ARG A 31 -21.18 -34.96 7.11
CA ARG A 31 -22.35 -35.33 7.92
C ARG A 31 -23.54 -34.47 7.54
N ALA A 32 -24.42 -35.08 6.74
CA ALA A 32 -25.76 -34.61 6.47
C ALA A 32 -26.60 -34.69 7.75
N ALA A 33 -27.36 -33.64 8.04
CA ALA A 33 -28.51 -33.69 8.92
C ALA A 33 -29.61 -32.77 8.36
N ALA A 34 -30.65 -33.42 7.85
CA ALA A 34 -32.04 -33.02 7.69
C ALA A 34 -32.39 -31.52 7.58
N MET A 35 -32.86 -31.17 6.38
CA MET A 35 -33.77 -30.06 6.13
C MET A 35 -35.11 -30.32 6.81
N THR A 36 -35.55 -29.40 7.66
CA THR A 36 -36.97 -29.15 7.94
C THR A 36 -37.29 -27.76 7.43
N ALA A 37 -38.13 -27.69 6.41
CA ALA A 37 -38.70 -26.45 5.90
C ALA A 37 -39.77 -25.94 6.87
N SER A 38 -39.68 -24.66 7.25
CA SER A 38 -40.85 -23.83 7.62
C SER A 38 -40.51 -22.33 7.50
N ASP A 39 -41.47 -21.63 6.89
CA ASP A 39 -41.82 -20.20 6.93
C ASP A 39 -41.24 -19.22 5.88
N PRO A 40 -42.08 -18.71 4.94
CA PRO A 40 -41.77 -17.55 4.11
C PRO A 40 -42.39 -16.30 4.74
N GLY A 41 -41.62 -15.57 5.54
CA GLY A 41 -42.16 -14.37 6.18
C GLY A 41 -41.15 -13.61 7.01
N SER A 42 -40.22 -12.91 6.34
CA SER A 42 -39.67 -11.60 6.70
C SER A 42 -38.41 -11.36 5.87
N LEU A 43 -38.46 -10.40 4.96
CA LEU A 43 -37.24 -9.85 4.34
C LEU A 43 -36.43 -9.17 5.45
N PRO A 44 -35.12 -9.46 5.61
CA PRO A 44 -34.28 -8.62 6.45
C PRO A 44 -34.11 -7.25 5.77
N GLU A 45 -34.83 -6.25 6.25
CA GLU A 45 -34.49 -4.85 6.04
C GLU A 45 -33.15 -4.58 6.73
N GLY A 46 -32.11 -4.52 5.92
CA GLY A 46 -30.74 -4.32 6.38
C GLY A 46 -29.73 -4.92 5.42
N ALA A 47 -29.94 -4.79 4.10
CA ALA A 47 -28.87 -4.98 3.16
C ALA A 47 -27.89 -3.81 3.34
N GLY A 48 -27.00 -3.91 4.33
CA GLY A 48 -25.74 -3.19 4.29
C GLY A 48 -25.16 -3.45 2.89
N THR A 49 -24.90 -2.38 2.14
CA THR A 49 -24.31 -2.48 0.81
C THR A 49 -23.10 -3.43 0.90
N ALA A 50 -22.78 -4.22 -0.12
CA ALA A 50 -21.60 -5.10 -0.13
C ALA A 50 -20.29 -4.37 0.31
N ALA A 51 -20.27 -3.04 0.20
CA ALA A 51 -19.35 -2.11 0.83
C ALA A 51 -19.09 -2.34 2.33
N ASP A 52 -20.13 -2.46 3.17
CA ASP A 52 -20.02 -2.62 4.63
C ASP A 52 -19.46 -3.99 5.06
N ALA A 53 -19.30 -4.92 4.12
CA ALA A 53 -18.70 -6.22 4.38
C ALA A 53 -17.17 -6.25 4.22
N LEU A 54 -16.56 -5.22 3.61
CA LEU A 54 -15.11 -5.19 3.40
C LEU A 54 -14.40 -4.68 4.67
N PRO A 55 -13.43 -5.43 5.22
CA PRO A 55 -12.70 -4.96 6.38
C PRO A 55 -11.91 -3.71 6.02
N ALA A 56 -12.11 -2.62 6.77
CA ALA A 56 -11.34 -1.38 6.60
C ALA A 56 -9.90 -1.48 7.15
N ARG A 57 -9.54 -2.59 7.80
CA ARG A 57 -8.25 -2.82 8.43
C ARG A 57 -7.74 -4.21 8.08
N VAL A 58 -6.47 -4.29 7.73
CA VAL A 58 -5.77 -5.56 7.47
C VAL A 58 -4.46 -5.55 8.26
N PRO A 59 -4.17 -6.59 9.07
CA PRO A 59 -2.88 -6.71 9.74
C PRO A 59 -1.78 -6.93 8.72
N VAL A 60 -0.65 -6.27 8.93
CA VAL A 60 0.50 -6.35 8.03
C VAL A 60 1.80 -6.45 8.83
N ALA A 61 2.82 -7.01 8.20
CA ALA A 61 4.20 -6.92 8.65
C ALA A 61 5.05 -6.18 7.61
N VAL A 62 6.07 -5.47 8.08
CA VAL A 62 7.01 -4.73 7.23
C VAL A 62 8.37 -5.40 7.28
N LEU A 63 8.95 -5.62 6.10
CA LEU A 63 10.30 -6.14 5.94
C LEU A 63 11.24 -4.99 5.58
N MET A 64 12.08 -4.59 6.52
CA MET A 64 13.17 -3.64 6.28
C MET A 64 14.45 -4.41 5.93
N GLU A 65 15.16 -3.95 4.92
CA GLU A 65 16.40 -4.57 4.45
C GLU A 65 17.55 -3.55 4.48
N ARG A 66 18.66 -3.95 5.11
CA ARG A 66 19.94 -3.26 4.99
C ARG A 66 20.68 -3.85 3.79
N VAL A 67 20.93 -3.03 2.77
CA VAL A 67 21.63 -3.45 1.56
C VAL A 67 22.94 -2.70 1.39
N PRO A 68 24.00 -3.36 0.90
CA PRO A 68 25.25 -2.67 0.57
C PRO A 68 25.03 -1.69 -0.59
N VAL A 69 25.73 -0.57 -0.54
CA VAL A 69 25.73 0.46 -1.58
C VAL A 69 27.03 0.37 -2.36
N SER A 70 26.96 -0.14 -3.60
CA SER A 70 28.12 -0.17 -4.49
C SER A 70 28.37 1.20 -5.12
N GLY A 71 29.64 1.59 -5.21
CA GLY A 71 30.04 2.80 -5.96
C GLY A 71 29.90 4.11 -5.19
N ASN A 72 29.60 4.08 -3.89
CA ASN A 72 29.62 5.25 -3.03
C ASN A 72 30.71 5.09 -1.94
N ARG A 73 31.63 6.05 -1.83
CA ARG A 73 32.75 6.00 -0.88
C ARG A 73 32.39 6.41 0.55
N TRP A 74 31.21 6.99 0.74
CA TRP A 74 30.78 7.59 2.01
C TRP A 74 29.68 6.80 2.72
N ILE A 75 28.98 5.95 1.98
CA ILE A 75 27.87 5.15 2.46
C ILE A 75 28.11 3.75 1.94
N ASP A 76 28.33 2.81 2.85
CA ASP A 76 28.56 1.40 2.54
C ASP A 76 27.26 0.59 2.56
N HIS A 77 26.24 1.05 3.30
CA HIS A 77 24.93 0.42 3.41
C HIS A 77 23.81 1.46 3.43
N ARG A 78 22.63 1.06 2.97
CA ARG A 78 21.39 1.81 3.15
C ARG A 78 20.28 0.89 3.62
N TRP A 79 19.31 1.45 4.32
CA TRP A 79 18.06 0.76 4.59
C TRP A 79 17.04 1.06 3.50
N GLN A 80 16.22 0.05 3.18
CA GLN A 80 15.07 0.17 2.30
C GLN A 80 13.92 -0.71 2.82
N CYS A 81 12.68 -0.33 2.53
CA CYS A 81 11.54 -1.23 2.72
C CYS A 81 11.49 -2.24 1.57
N ALA A 82 11.77 -3.51 1.85
CA ALA A 82 11.81 -4.57 0.85
C ALA A 82 10.41 -5.10 0.51
N ALA A 83 9.55 -5.27 1.52
CA ALA A 83 8.21 -5.82 1.32
C ALA A 83 7.24 -5.45 2.45
N VAL A 84 5.95 -5.49 2.12
CA VAL A 84 4.85 -5.54 3.10
C VAL A 84 4.15 -6.88 2.96
N LEU A 85 4.04 -7.62 4.07
CA LEU A 85 3.41 -8.93 4.15
C LEU A 85 1.99 -8.77 4.69
N VAL A 86 1.03 -9.43 4.06
CA VAL A 86 -0.40 -9.35 4.40
C VAL A 86 -0.78 -10.48 5.33
N GLY A 87 -1.62 -10.20 6.32
CA GLY A 87 -2.24 -11.26 7.13
C GLY A 87 -1.27 -11.90 8.11
N ASP A 88 -0.30 -11.14 8.63
CA ASP A 88 0.54 -11.56 9.74
C ASP A 88 -0.06 -11.05 11.06
N PRO A 89 -0.92 -11.85 11.74
CA PRO A 89 -1.59 -11.43 12.96
C PRO A 89 -0.70 -11.57 14.20
N ALA A 90 0.58 -11.93 14.04
CA ALA A 90 1.47 -12.09 15.17
C ALA A 90 1.51 -10.79 16.00
N SER A 91 1.40 -10.94 17.32
CA SER A 91 1.44 -9.82 18.25
C SER A 91 2.68 -8.97 17.99
N ALA A 92 2.52 -7.65 18.09
CA ALA A 92 3.65 -6.73 18.09
C ALA A 92 4.67 -7.23 19.13
N SER A 93 5.86 -7.59 18.65
CA SER A 93 7.00 -7.88 19.50
C SER A 93 7.72 -6.57 19.74
N ALA A 94 8.25 -6.36 20.95
CA ALA A 94 9.06 -5.18 21.27
C ALA A 94 10.33 -5.08 20.42
N ALA A 95 10.82 -6.20 19.87
CA ALA A 95 11.96 -6.24 18.96
C ALA A 95 11.59 -6.96 17.65
N PRO A 96 12.13 -6.51 16.49
CA PRO A 96 11.91 -7.18 15.21
C PRO A 96 12.60 -8.55 15.16
N ALA A 97 12.08 -9.45 14.33
CA ALA A 97 12.83 -10.66 13.98
C ALA A 97 13.95 -10.29 13.01
N ILE A 98 15.19 -10.71 13.30
CA ILE A 98 16.37 -10.35 12.51
C ILE A 98 16.90 -11.59 11.78
N ILE A 99 17.16 -11.45 10.48
CA ILE A 99 17.81 -12.45 9.63
C ILE A 99 19.02 -11.76 8.99
N ASP A 100 20.23 -12.17 9.37
CA ASP A 100 21.48 -11.66 8.82
C ASP A 100 22.12 -12.73 7.94
N ASP A 101 22.49 -12.37 6.70
CA ASP A 101 23.16 -13.30 5.78
C ASP A 101 24.68 -13.40 6.00
N GLY A 102 25.24 -12.61 6.93
CA GLY A 102 26.66 -12.55 7.25
C GLY A 102 27.50 -11.87 6.16
N HIS A 103 26.89 -11.41 5.07
CA HIS A 103 27.52 -10.79 3.91
C HIS A 103 27.11 -9.32 3.75
N GLY A 104 26.67 -8.69 4.84
CA GLY A 104 26.29 -7.28 4.88
C GLY A 104 24.83 -7.02 4.52
N ARG A 105 24.01 -8.05 4.26
CA ARG A 105 22.56 -7.91 4.20
C ARG A 105 21.90 -8.36 5.48
N GLU A 106 21.00 -7.52 5.96
CA GLU A 106 20.23 -7.76 7.17
C GLU A 106 18.76 -7.49 6.87
N LEU A 107 17.89 -8.43 7.23
CA LEU A 107 16.46 -8.30 7.14
C LEU A 107 15.87 -8.18 8.55
N ARG A 108 14.97 -7.20 8.73
CA ARG A 108 14.21 -7.00 9.95
C ARG A 108 12.73 -7.07 9.66
N ILE A 109 12.04 -7.97 10.37
CA ILE A 109 10.59 -8.18 10.24
C ILE A 109 9.89 -7.50 11.41
N TRP A 110 9.14 -6.45 11.10
CA TRP A 110 8.31 -5.70 12.04
C TRP A 110 6.86 -6.17 11.93
N ARG A 111 6.29 -6.62 13.06
CA ARG A 111 4.96 -7.24 13.14
C ARG A 111 4.01 -6.38 13.98
N GLY A 112 2.71 -6.67 13.89
CA GLY A 112 1.68 -5.95 14.63
C GLY A 112 1.32 -4.57 14.04
N LEU A 113 1.74 -4.29 12.80
CA LEU A 113 1.32 -3.11 12.06
C LEU A 113 -0.06 -3.37 11.43
N THR A 114 -0.76 -2.29 11.12
CA THR A 114 -2.09 -2.38 10.48
C THR A 114 -2.13 -1.40 9.32
N LEU A 115 -2.53 -1.90 8.16
CA LEU A 115 -2.97 -1.06 7.05
C LEU A 115 -4.45 -0.75 7.26
N GLN A 116 -4.77 0.53 7.39
CA GLN A 116 -6.15 1.00 7.58
C GLN A 116 -6.54 1.96 6.46
N LEU A 117 -7.78 1.80 5.98
CA LEU A 117 -8.40 2.70 5.00
C LEU A 117 -9.44 3.60 5.68
N TRP A 118 -9.55 4.83 5.16
CA TRP A 118 -10.46 5.86 5.64
C TRP A 118 -11.25 6.49 4.46
N PRO A 119 -12.58 6.69 4.57
CA PRO A 119 -13.42 7.13 3.44
C PRO A 119 -13.04 8.47 2.83
N ASP A 120 -12.53 9.39 3.66
CA ASP A 120 -12.04 10.71 3.27
C ASP A 120 -10.74 10.66 2.45
N GLU A 121 -9.95 9.59 2.56
CA GLU A 121 -8.72 9.37 1.80
C GLU A 121 -8.94 8.59 0.48
N ALA A 122 -10.19 8.21 0.17
CA ALA A 122 -10.48 7.32 -0.96
C ALA A 122 -10.03 7.86 -2.33
N GLU A 123 -10.08 9.19 -2.54
CA GLU A 123 -9.55 9.83 -3.75
C GLU A 123 -8.03 9.62 -3.88
N SER A 124 -7.30 9.70 -2.76
CA SER A 124 -5.85 9.48 -2.72
C SER A 124 -5.48 8.04 -3.07
N TYR A 125 -6.23 7.07 -2.53
CA TYR A 125 -6.03 5.66 -2.87
C TYR A 125 -6.26 5.39 -4.36
N ARG A 126 -7.32 6.00 -4.92
CA ARG A 126 -7.62 5.90 -6.36
C ARG A 126 -6.47 6.47 -7.20
N HIS A 127 -5.99 7.66 -6.84
CA HIS A 127 -4.85 8.27 -7.54
C HIS A 127 -3.58 7.40 -7.46
N ASN A 128 -3.33 6.80 -6.29
CA ASN A 128 -2.20 5.89 -6.11
C ASN A 128 -2.31 4.65 -7.02
N LEU A 129 -3.51 4.07 -7.18
CA LEU A 129 -3.75 2.93 -8.07
C LEU A 129 -3.67 3.28 -9.55
N ASP A 130 -4.15 4.45 -9.95
CA ASP A 130 -4.07 4.93 -11.35
C ASP A 130 -2.64 5.33 -11.76
N GLY A 131 -1.73 5.48 -10.79
CA GLY A 131 -0.32 5.80 -11.01
C GLY A 131 0.45 4.69 -11.74
N THR A 132 1.62 5.03 -12.29
CA THR A 132 2.47 4.07 -13.02
C THR A 132 3.09 2.99 -12.12
N GLN A 133 3.18 3.24 -10.81
CA GLN A 133 3.77 2.35 -9.83
C GLN A 133 2.93 2.33 -8.55
N PRO A 134 1.76 1.66 -8.54
CA PRO A 134 0.93 1.56 -7.35
C PRO A 134 1.70 0.90 -6.20
N GLY A 135 1.60 1.49 -5.01
CA GLY A 135 2.41 1.08 -3.88
C GLY A 135 1.82 1.42 -2.53
N LEU A 136 2.43 0.87 -1.48
CA LEU A 136 2.20 1.31 -0.11
C LEU A 136 3.34 2.22 0.34
N PHE A 137 3.04 3.06 1.31
CA PHE A 137 3.98 3.96 1.94
C PHE A 137 4.19 3.51 3.38
N VAL A 138 5.46 3.33 3.74
CA VAL A 138 5.89 2.90 5.06
C VAL A 138 6.67 4.02 5.69
N ALA A 139 6.14 4.61 6.75
CA ALA A 139 6.83 5.64 7.50
C ALA A 139 7.65 5.00 8.63
N THR A 140 8.86 5.49 8.80
CA THR A 140 9.86 4.93 9.72
C THR A 140 10.49 6.03 10.56
N ARG A 141 10.89 5.68 11.78
CA ARG A 141 11.72 6.53 12.65
C ARG A 141 13.00 5.78 13.03
N PRO A 142 14.08 6.49 13.42
CA PRO A 142 15.25 5.82 13.95
C PRO A 142 14.89 5.10 15.26
N GLY A 143 15.14 3.79 15.31
CA GLY A 143 15.07 2.97 16.51
C GLY A 143 16.27 3.21 17.43
N ALA A 144 16.33 2.48 18.54
CA ALA A 144 17.38 2.65 19.56
C ALA A 144 18.81 2.38 19.02
N ASP A 145 18.95 1.53 18.01
CA ASP A 145 20.22 1.22 17.34
C ASP A 145 20.43 2.02 16.04
N GLY A 146 19.56 3.00 15.78
CA GLY A 146 19.59 3.84 14.58
C GLY A 146 19.02 3.19 13.32
N ALA A 147 18.61 1.92 13.36
CA ALA A 147 17.91 1.29 12.24
C ALA A 147 16.47 1.83 12.13
N PRO A 148 15.89 1.89 10.93
CA PRO A 148 14.52 2.36 10.76
C PRO A 148 13.51 1.39 11.36
N GLU A 149 12.69 1.92 12.26
CA GLU A 149 11.53 1.29 12.88
C GLU A 149 10.25 1.80 12.21
N PRO A 150 9.53 0.94 11.46
CA PRO A 150 8.25 1.28 10.88
C PRO A 150 7.18 1.53 11.95
N PHE A 151 6.46 2.63 11.82
CA PHE A 151 5.36 2.97 12.74
C PHE A 151 4.01 3.15 12.03
N LEU A 152 4.00 3.33 10.70
CA LEU A 152 2.80 3.53 9.91
C LEU A 152 2.94 2.88 8.53
N VAL A 153 1.85 2.25 8.07
CA VAL A 153 1.68 1.74 6.71
C VAL A 153 0.41 2.36 6.13
N SER A 154 0.50 3.02 4.97
CA SER A 154 -0.63 3.67 4.33
C SER A 154 -0.66 3.44 2.82
N ALA A 155 -1.85 3.45 2.24
CA ALA A 155 -2.06 3.51 0.79
C ALA A 155 -2.30 4.96 0.29
N CYS A 156 -2.38 5.94 1.18
CA CYS A 156 -2.64 7.35 0.88
C CYS A 156 -1.33 8.05 0.46
N GLY A 157 -1.32 8.61 -0.74
CA GLY A 157 -0.19 9.39 -1.23
C GLY A 157 -0.05 10.73 -0.51
N ASP A 158 -1.17 11.36 -0.15
CA ASP A 158 -1.16 12.66 0.53
C ASP A 158 -0.57 12.54 1.94
N HIS A 159 -0.83 11.42 2.64
CA HIS A 159 -0.17 11.11 3.91
C HIS A 159 1.33 10.96 3.76
N ALA A 160 1.79 10.28 2.71
CA ALA A 160 3.22 10.14 2.44
C ALA A 160 3.89 11.51 2.27
N SER A 161 3.31 12.38 1.43
CA SER A 161 3.82 13.74 1.22
C SER A 161 3.82 14.58 2.49
N ALA A 162 2.74 14.53 3.28
CA ALA A 162 2.68 15.25 4.55
C ALA A 162 3.76 14.78 5.55
N LEU A 163 4.04 13.48 5.61
CA LEU A 163 5.09 12.91 6.45
C LEU A 163 6.48 13.35 5.99
N GLU A 164 6.74 13.33 4.69
CA GLU A 164 8.00 13.82 4.11
C GLU A 164 8.21 15.32 4.39
N GLU A 165 7.16 16.14 4.31
CA GLU A 165 7.21 17.56 4.69
C GLU A 165 7.56 17.75 6.17
N MET A 166 7.11 16.84 7.04
CA MET A 166 7.49 16.78 8.46
C MET A 166 8.87 16.14 8.69
N SER A 167 9.65 15.89 7.63
CA SER A 167 10.97 15.24 7.68
C SER A 167 10.97 13.82 8.26
N GLU A 168 9.83 13.12 8.21
CA GLU A 168 9.75 11.70 8.52
C GLU A 168 10.26 10.86 7.34
N ALA A 169 10.92 9.74 7.62
CA ALA A 169 11.44 8.87 6.57
C ALA A 169 10.33 7.98 6.01
N VAL A 170 9.97 8.18 4.73
CA VAL A 170 8.94 7.41 4.03
C VAL A 170 9.56 6.53 2.95
N HIS A 171 9.17 5.26 2.94
CA HIS A 171 9.59 4.27 1.95
C HIS A 171 8.40 3.84 1.11
N ARG A 172 8.53 3.91 -0.22
CA ARG A 172 7.52 3.36 -1.14
C ARG A 172 7.85 1.89 -1.43
N VAL A 173 6.86 1.01 -1.32
CA VAL A 173 6.97 -0.41 -1.65
C VAL A 173 5.89 -0.80 -2.64
N ALA A 174 6.18 -1.74 -3.53
CA ALA A 174 5.20 -2.22 -4.50
C ALA A 174 3.97 -2.78 -3.79
N LEU A 175 2.78 -2.49 -4.31
CA LEU A 175 1.52 -2.96 -3.73
C LEU A 175 1.48 -4.50 -3.79
N PRO A 176 1.35 -5.20 -2.66
CA PRO A 176 1.21 -6.65 -2.67
C PRO A 176 -0.01 -7.08 -3.50
N PRO A 177 0.10 -8.09 -4.37
CA PRO A 177 -0.98 -8.47 -5.28
C PRO A 177 -2.25 -8.90 -4.55
N GLY A 178 -2.14 -9.42 -3.33
CA GLY A 178 -3.29 -9.75 -2.49
C GLY A 178 -4.08 -8.54 -1.97
N LEU A 179 -3.48 -7.34 -1.92
CA LEU A 179 -4.14 -6.11 -1.45
C LEU A 179 -4.81 -5.33 -2.57
N MET A 180 -4.41 -5.53 -3.82
CA MET A 180 -4.95 -4.77 -4.95
C MET A 180 -6.48 -4.96 -5.12
N PRO A 181 -7.02 -6.19 -5.20
CA PRO A 181 -8.47 -6.37 -5.33
C PRO A 181 -9.24 -5.86 -4.10
N TRP A 182 -8.66 -5.98 -2.91
CA TRP A 182 -9.27 -5.48 -1.68
C TRP A 182 -9.36 -3.95 -1.69
N LEU A 183 -8.27 -3.26 -2.05
CA LEU A 183 -8.22 -1.81 -2.14
C LEU A 183 -9.16 -1.28 -3.24
N GLU A 184 -9.18 -1.92 -4.42
CA GLU A 184 -10.11 -1.58 -5.51
C GLU A 184 -11.57 -1.73 -5.09
N ALA A 185 -11.93 -2.86 -4.48
CA ALA A 185 -13.30 -3.10 -4.02
C ALA A 185 -13.72 -2.10 -2.94
N TRP A 186 -12.80 -1.76 -2.03
CA TRP A 186 -13.05 -0.79 -0.99
C TRP A 186 -13.21 0.63 -1.56
N ILE A 187 -12.36 1.05 -2.50
CA ILE A 187 -12.51 2.32 -3.21
C ILE A 187 -13.85 2.36 -3.94
N ALA A 188 -14.22 1.32 -4.70
CA ALA A 188 -15.48 1.28 -5.43
C ALA A 188 -16.72 1.40 -4.51
N ALA A 189 -16.60 0.91 -3.28
CA ALA A 189 -17.63 0.96 -2.26
C ALA A 189 -17.79 2.35 -1.61
N TYR A 190 -16.67 3.04 -1.33
CA TYR A 190 -16.66 4.24 -0.49
C TYR A 190 -16.33 5.54 -1.24
N TRP A 191 -15.67 5.45 -2.41
CA TRP A 191 -15.35 6.61 -3.23
C TRP A 191 -16.58 7.07 -4.03
N LYS A 192 -17.10 8.24 -3.66
CA LYS A 192 -18.09 8.97 -4.45
C LYS A 192 -17.40 10.17 -5.08
N PRO A 193 -17.13 10.18 -6.39
CA PRO A 193 -16.56 11.36 -7.03
C PRO A 193 -17.55 12.52 -6.92
N GLU A 194 -17.31 13.43 -5.99
CA GLU A 194 -18.08 14.67 -5.90
C GLU A 194 -17.77 15.50 -7.15
N PRO A 195 -18.78 15.96 -7.92
CA PRO A 195 -18.54 16.82 -9.06
C PRO A 195 -17.83 18.09 -8.59
N ARG A 196 -16.53 18.21 -8.94
CA ARG A 196 -15.68 19.35 -8.54
C ARG A 196 -16.35 20.65 -8.97
N ARG A 197 -16.97 21.35 -8.01
CA ARG A 197 -17.57 22.67 -8.25
C ARG A 197 -16.45 23.68 -8.42
N LYS A 198 -16.11 24.01 -9.66
CA LYS A 198 -15.17 25.09 -9.97
C LYS A 198 -15.61 26.34 -9.21
N ARG A 199 -14.78 26.78 -8.26
CA ARG A 199 -14.95 28.07 -7.60
C ARG A 199 -14.76 29.14 -8.67
N GLN A 200 -15.86 29.75 -9.12
CA GLN A 200 -15.74 30.91 -9.99
C GLN A 200 -15.02 32.00 -9.21
N ARG A 201 -13.96 32.54 -9.82
CA ARG A 201 -13.23 33.67 -9.27
C ARG A 201 -14.13 34.89 -9.41
N THR A 202 -14.61 35.44 -8.29
CA THR A 202 -15.27 36.74 -8.30
C THR A 202 -14.24 37.78 -8.74
N ASP A 203 -14.56 38.52 -9.80
CA ASP A 203 -13.72 39.61 -10.26
C ASP A 203 -13.72 40.72 -9.21
N TRP A 204 -12.53 41.15 -8.77
CA TRP A 204 -12.40 42.11 -7.68
C TRP A 204 -12.44 43.58 -8.16
N LYS A 205 -12.56 43.83 -9.47
CA LYS A 205 -12.42 45.19 -10.03
C LYS A 205 -13.67 46.09 -9.89
N GLU A 206 -14.76 45.64 -9.26
CA GLU A 206 -15.99 46.45 -9.14
C GLU A 206 -16.14 47.20 -7.80
N GLY A 207 -15.15 47.18 -6.91
CA GLY A 207 -15.23 47.85 -5.59
C GLY A 207 -14.59 49.25 -5.49
N GLY A 208 -14.00 49.78 -6.56
CA GLY A 208 -13.27 51.06 -6.56
C GLY A 208 -14.17 52.26 -6.86
N GLY A 209 -15.14 52.58 -6.00
CA GLY A 209 -15.86 53.85 -6.08
C GLY A 209 -14.92 55.03 -5.79
N PRO A 210 -15.02 56.16 -6.52
CA PRO A 210 -14.14 57.30 -6.28
C PRO A 210 -14.39 57.84 -4.87
N GLY A 211 -13.32 57.95 -4.07
CA GLY A 211 -13.38 58.48 -2.71
C GLY A 211 -13.92 59.92 -2.69
N PRO A 212 -14.59 60.35 -1.60
CA PRO A 212 -15.16 61.67 -1.52
C PRO A 212 -14.04 62.71 -1.52
N GLN A 213 -14.07 63.57 -2.53
CA GLN A 213 -13.26 64.77 -2.59
C GLN A 213 -13.86 65.83 -1.65
N SER A 214 -13.07 66.26 -0.67
CA SER A 214 -13.33 67.41 0.21
C SER A 214 -12.02 68.16 0.42
#